data_AF-A0A178X9C4-F1
#
_entry.id   AF-A0A178X9C4-F1
#
_cell.length_a   1.000
_cell.length_b   1.000
_cell.length_c   1.000
_cell.angle_alpha   90.00
_cell.angle_beta   90.00
_cell.angle_gamma   90.00
#
_symmetry.space_group_name_H-M   'P 1'
#
loop_
_entity.id
_entity.type
_entity.pdbx_description
1 polymer ?
#
loop_
_entity_poly.entity_id
_entity_poly.type
_entity_poly.pdbx_seq_one_letter_code
_entity_poly.pdbx_strand_id
1 'polypeptide(L)'
;MAWASIDNGRTGDTVWLDRSWDGGSTWDGLLGKASVPDTWTGTRTLIYNLTDPVGHRRGLLRACGDAQAVACTAWIYPTVCAAACDGSAPGAGDTQPVSSATIFGRAVRLHFDDRGMAWASIDSGGPGDETWLDLSWDAGTTWPDGSSLGRTSVPAGATAAQTATFAAQDPRGRLNGGTVRACGRESAHQEDACTGWARPARSRVAADVDALAWSQDTYRGGCAGRIV
;
A
#
# COMPACT_ATOMS: atom_id res chain seq x y z
N MET A 1 7.13 10.11 -7.16
CA MET A 1 6.68 11.48 -7.52
C MET A 1 5.78 11.39 -8.73
N ALA A 2 4.84 12.32 -8.91
CA ALA A 2 3.98 12.36 -10.09
C ALA A 2 3.64 13.81 -10.49
N TRP A 3 3.16 13.99 -11.72
CA TRP A 3 2.55 15.22 -12.24
C TRP A 3 1.30 14.85 -13.03
N ALA A 4 0.37 15.79 -13.19
CA ALA A 4 -0.77 15.65 -14.09
C ALA A 4 -0.59 16.54 -15.32
N SER A 5 -1.16 16.12 -16.46
CA SER A 5 -1.20 16.93 -17.68
C SER A 5 -2.59 16.89 -18.30
N ILE A 6 -2.92 17.96 -19.02
CA ILE A 6 -4.06 18.03 -19.92
C ILE A 6 -3.54 18.43 -21.29
N ASP A 7 -3.92 17.65 -22.30
CA ASP A 7 -3.54 17.84 -23.70
C ASP A 7 -4.79 18.09 -24.55
N ASN A 8 -4.62 18.73 -25.70
CA ASN A 8 -5.71 19.23 -26.55
C ASN A 8 -6.71 20.14 -25.80
N GLY A 9 -6.23 20.83 -24.76
CA GLY A 9 -7.01 21.80 -24.01
C GLY A 9 -7.11 23.15 -24.72
N ARG A 10 -8.06 23.95 -24.30
CA ARG A 10 -8.23 25.36 -24.66
C ARG A 10 -7.71 26.25 -23.55
N THR A 11 -7.43 27.49 -23.90
CA THR A 11 -7.12 28.56 -22.94
C THR A 11 -8.07 28.53 -21.75
N GLY A 12 -7.50 28.47 -20.55
CA GLY A 12 -8.26 28.46 -19.31
C GLY A 12 -8.69 27.08 -18.80
N ASP A 13 -8.63 26.03 -19.63
CA ASP A 13 -8.79 24.65 -19.15
C ASP A 13 -7.71 24.37 -18.08
N THR A 14 -8.06 23.62 -17.04
CA THR A 14 -7.17 23.43 -15.88
C THR A 14 -6.87 21.97 -15.60
N VAL A 15 -5.71 21.71 -15.00
CA VAL A 15 -5.28 20.40 -14.53
C VAL A 15 -4.62 20.50 -13.17
N TRP A 16 -4.86 19.53 -12.30
CA TRP A 16 -4.27 19.44 -10.97
C TRP A 16 -4.10 17.97 -10.55
N LEU A 17 -3.43 17.77 -9.41
CA LEU A 17 -3.42 16.49 -8.71
C LEU A 17 -4.31 16.57 -7.46
N ASP A 18 -5.08 15.51 -7.21
CA ASP A 18 -5.63 15.25 -5.88
C ASP A 18 -4.73 14.22 -5.19
N ARG A 19 -4.53 14.35 -3.88
CA ARG A 19 -3.78 13.40 -3.05
C ARG A 19 -4.60 12.91 -1.87
N SER A 20 -4.74 11.60 -1.75
CA SER A 20 -5.36 10.97 -0.59
C SER A 20 -4.30 10.26 0.25
N TRP A 21 -4.57 10.17 1.55
CA TRP A 21 -3.81 9.37 2.53
C TRP A 21 -4.68 8.28 3.15
N ASP A 22 -5.87 8.06 2.60
CA ASP A 22 -6.90 7.21 3.17
C ASP A 22 -7.64 6.38 2.12
N GLY A 23 -6.94 5.89 1.10
CA GLY A 23 -7.57 5.04 0.07
C GLY A 23 -8.54 5.79 -0.87
N GLY A 24 -8.52 7.12 -0.85
CA GLY A 24 -9.39 7.97 -1.67
C GLY A 24 -10.68 8.43 -0.99
N SER A 25 -10.89 8.12 0.30
CA SER A 25 -12.06 8.58 1.06
C SER A 25 -12.06 10.09 1.27
N THR A 26 -10.90 10.68 1.55
CA THR A 26 -10.66 12.12 1.62
C THR A 26 -9.38 12.47 0.85
N TRP A 27 -9.24 13.74 0.45
CA TRP A 27 -8.06 14.17 -0.29
C TRP A 27 -7.73 15.66 -0.15
N ASP A 28 -6.43 15.94 -0.21
CA ASP A 28 -5.87 17.26 -0.51
C ASP A 28 -6.04 17.52 -2.01
N GLY A 29 -6.94 18.43 -2.39
CA GLY A 29 -7.23 18.73 -3.80
C GLY A 29 -6.43 19.88 -4.39
N LEU A 30 -6.54 20.05 -5.71
CA LEU A 30 -6.00 21.18 -6.47
C LEU A 30 -4.47 21.37 -6.36
N LEU A 31 -3.73 20.30 -6.06
CA LEU A 31 -2.28 20.37 -5.92
C LEU A 31 -1.65 20.74 -7.27
N GLY A 32 -0.98 21.89 -7.27
CA GLY A 32 -0.28 22.40 -8.45
C GLY A 32 -1.18 22.74 -9.61
N LYS A 33 -2.43 23.14 -9.33
CA LYS A 33 -3.39 23.54 -10.35
C LYS A 33 -2.74 24.49 -11.36
N ALA A 34 -2.77 24.09 -12.63
CA ALA A 34 -2.25 24.84 -13.74
C ALA A 34 -3.36 25.05 -14.77
N SER A 35 -3.33 26.19 -15.46
CA SER A 35 -4.25 26.51 -16.56
C SER A 35 -3.50 26.52 -17.88
N VAL A 36 -4.17 26.10 -18.96
CA VAL A 36 -3.64 26.17 -20.32
C VAL A 36 -3.51 27.64 -20.73
N PRO A 37 -2.29 28.13 -21.05
CA PRO A 37 -2.09 29.50 -21.54
C PRO A 37 -2.61 29.73 -22.97
N ASP A 38 -2.82 30.99 -23.34
CA ASP A 38 -3.46 31.42 -24.60
C ASP A 38 -2.92 30.79 -25.89
N THR A 39 -1.62 30.52 -25.95
CA THR A 39 -0.95 30.01 -27.16
C THR A 39 -0.69 28.50 -27.12
N TRP A 40 -1.11 27.82 -26.05
CA TRP A 40 -0.79 26.43 -25.79
C TRP A 40 -2.04 25.57 -25.94
N THR A 41 -1.85 24.31 -26.31
CA THR A 41 -2.92 23.31 -26.41
C THR A 41 -2.89 22.32 -25.26
N GLY A 42 -2.20 22.66 -24.17
CA GLY A 42 -2.04 21.80 -23.02
C GLY A 42 -1.19 22.44 -21.93
N THR A 43 -1.20 21.84 -20.75
CA THR A 43 -0.36 22.24 -19.63
C THR A 43 -0.16 21.08 -18.67
N ARG A 44 0.70 21.25 -17.68
CA ARG A 44 0.96 20.26 -16.62
C ARG A 44 1.21 20.92 -15.29
N THR A 45 0.94 20.17 -14.22
CA THR A 45 1.29 20.56 -12.86
C THR A 45 2.79 20.54 -12.65
N LEU A 46 3.25 21.13 -11.54
CA LEU A 46 4.54 20.78 -10.96
C LEU A 46 4.56 19.31 -10.53
N ILE A 47 5.74 18.82 -10.16
CA ILE A 47 5.93 17.46 -9.66
C ILE A 47 5.70 17.43 -8.15
N TYR A 48 4.87 16.49 -7.69
CA TYR A 48 4.56 16.30 -6.27
C TYR A 48 5.04 14.95 -5.74
N ASN A 49 5.44 14.95 -4.46
CA ASN A 49 5.81 13.73 -3.75
C ASN A 49 4.58 12.86 -3.48
N LEU A 50 4.76 11.56 -3.69
CA LEU A 50 3.73 10.54 -3.43
C LEU A 50 3.77 10.10 -1.97
N THR A 51 4.94 10.11 -1.35
CA THR A 51 5.15 9.68 0.03
C THR A 51 5.45 10.85 0.94
N ASP A 52 5.07 10.72 2.21
CA ASP A 52 5.51 11.55 3.32
C ASP A 52 6.25 10.66 4.32
N PRO A 53 7.58 10.54 4.18
CA PRO A 53 8.39 9.69 5.04
C PRO A 53 8.35 10.08 6.52
N VAL A 54 8.20 11.38 6.83
CA VAL A 54 8.18 11.87 8.22
C VAL A 54 6.88 11.50 8.90
N GLY A 55 5.77 11.62 8.18
CA GLY A 55 4.46 11.18 8.68
C GLY A 55 4.24 9.67 8.57
N HIS A 56 5.19 8.91 8.01
CA HIS A 56 4.99 7.51 7.60
C HIS A 56 3.73 7.30 6.77
N ARG A 57 3.49 8.16 5.77
CA ARG A 57 2.31 8.07 4.92
C ARG A 57 2.68 7.79 3.48
N ARG A 58 1.91 6.92 2.82
CA ARG A 58 2.00 6.68 1.39
C ARG A 58 0.74 7.22 0.74
N GLY A 59 0.86 8.33 0.04
CA GLY A 59 -0.29 8.93 -0.62
C GLY A 59 -0.68 8.14 -1.87
N LEU A 60 -1.95 8.25 -2.22
CA LEU A 60 -2.46 7.96 -3.55
C LEU A 60 -2.61 9.28 -4.30
N LEU A 61 -2.34 9.28 -5.60
CA LEU A 61 -2.55 10.45 -6.45
C LEU A 61 -3.56 10.11 -7.55
N ARG A 62 -4.32 11.10 -7.97
CA ARG A 62 -5.05 11.06 -9.24
C ARG A 62 -4.89 12.39 -9.96
N ALA A 63 -4.86 12.34 -11.29
CA ALA A 63 -4.92 13.53 -12.11
C ALA A 63 -6.38 13.94 -12.29
N CYS A 64 -6.67 15.22 -12.16
CA CYS A 64 -7.97 15.78 -12.45
C CYS A 64 -7.81 16.99 -13.38
N GLY A 65 -8.77 17.18 -14.27
CA GLY A 65 -8.83 18.33 -15.15
C GLY A 65 -10.24 18.88 -15.25
N ASP A 66 -10.33 20.16 -15.57
CA ASP A 66 -11.58 20.86 -15.85
C ASP A 66 -11.48 21.51 -17.23
N ALA A 67 -12.30 21.01 -18.16
CA ALA A 67 -12.49 21.54 -19.50
C ALA A 67 -14.00 21.62 -19.79
N GLN A 68 -14.72 22.45 -19.00
CA GLN A 68 -16.18 22.58 -18.93
C GLN A 68 -16.89 21.48 -18.11
N ALA A 69 -16.12 20.55 -17.58
CA ALA A 69 -16.54 19.56 -16.59
C ALA A 69 -15.29 18.98 -15.93
N VAL A 70 -15.38 18.69 -14.64
CA VAL A 70 -14.30 18.02 -13.90
C VAL A 70 -14.30 16.53 -14.22
N ALA A 71 -13.16 16.02 -14.66
CA ALA A 71 -12.90 14.60 -14.81
C ALA A 71 -11.59 14.22 -14.12
N CYS A 72 -11.54 13.03 -13.51
CA CYS A 72 -10.36 12.54 -12.83
C CYS A 72 -10.00 11.12 -13.29
N THR A 73 -8.71 10.79 -13.26
CA THR A 73 -8.24 9.42 -13.39
C THR A 73 -8.61 8.60 -12.15
N ALA A 74 -8.49 7.28 -12.24
CA ALA A 74 -8.42 6.44 -11.05
C ALA A 74 -7.23 6.85 -10.16
N TRP A 75 -7.33 6.53 -8.87
CA TRP A 75 -6.21 6.63 -7.93
C TRP A 75 -5.08 5.68 -8.33
N ILE A 76 -3.84 6.17 -8.31
CA ILE A 76 -2.65 5.36 -8.59
C ILE A 76 -2.19 4.63 -7.33
N TYR A 77 -2.13 3.30 -7.41
CA TYR A 77 -1.51 2.44 -6.40
C TYR A 77 -0.11 2.07 -6.89
N PRO A 78 0.96 2.65 -6.31
CA PRO A 78 2.31 2.40 -6.80
C PRO A 78 2.72 0.95 -6.54
N THR A 79 3.10 0.23 -7.60
CA THR A 79 3.82 -1.05 -7.46
C THR A 79 5.17 -0.78 -6.81
N VAL A 80 5.43 -1.42 -5.68
CA VAL A 80 6.70 -1.28 -4.98
C VAL A 80 7.65 -2.40 -5.36
N CYS A 81 8.89 -2.03 -5.63
CA CYS A 81 9.98 -2.97 -5.85
C CYS A 81 11.05 -2.74 -4.80
N ALA A 82 11.16 -3.71 -3.88
CA ALA A 82 12.25 -3.81 -2.91
C ALA A 82 13.23 -4.89 -3.39
N ALA A 83 13.37 -5.99 -2.64
CA ALA A 83 14.13 -7.16 -3.10
C ALA A 83 13.40 -8.01 -4.15
N ALA A 84 12.08 -7.83 -4.24
CA ALA A 84 11.23 -8.23 -5.35
C ALA A 84 10.13 -7.17 -5.52
N CYS A 85 9.39 -7.23 -6.62
CA CYS A 85 8.25 -6.35 -6.86
C CYS A 85 6.96 -6.94 -6.28
N ASP A 86 6.06 -6.08 -5.83
CA ASP A 86 4.68 -6.46 -5.49
C ASP A 86 4.06 -7.30 -6.61
N GLY A 87 3.31 -8.34 -6.24
CA GLY A 87 2.72 -9.28 -7.18
C GLY A 87 3.65 -10.42 -7.63
N SER A 88 4.90 -10.47 -7.15
CA SER A 88 5.80 -11.60 -7.41
C SER A 88 5.35 -12.88 -6.69
N ALA A 89 5.72 -14.04 -7.23
CA ALA A 89 5.57 -15.31 -6.51
C ALA A 89 6.45 -15.34 -5.22
N PRO A 90 6.07 -16.16 -4.21
CA PRO A 90 6.90 -16.41 -3.04
C PRO A 90 8.30 -16.89 -3.38
N GLY A 91 9.29 -16.41 -2.62
CA GLY A 91 10.68 -16.83 -2.73
C GLY A 91 10.99 -18.05 -1.88
N ALA A 92 12.27 -18.28 -1.62
CA ALA A 92 12.70 -19.26 -0.62
C ALA A 92 12.41 -18.77 0.81
N GLY A 93 12.17 -19.70 1.72
CA GLY A 93 11.84 -19.41 3.12
C GLY A 93 10.33 -19.26 3.33
N ASP A 94 9.89 -19.64 4.53
CA ASP A 94 8.52 -19.46 5.02
C ASP A 94 8.58 -19.27 6.54
N THR A 95 8.56 -18.01 6.97
CA THR A 95 8.49 -17.65 8.39
C THR A 95 7.11 -17.10 8.73
N GLN A 96 6.57 -17.54 9.86
CA GLN A 96 5.24 -17.16 10.35
C GLN A 96 5.38 -16.54 11.75
N PRO A 97 5.69 -15.23 11.84
CA PRO A 97 6.11 -14.60 13.11
C PRO A 97 4.96 -14.30 14.07
N VAL A 98 3.71 -14.53 13.64
CA VAL A 98 2.50 -14.35 14.44
C VAL A 98 1.63 -15.60 14.37
N SER A 99 0.82 -15.82 15.41
CA SER A 99 -0.15 -16.91 15.41
C SER A 99 -1.15 -16.78 14.26
N SER A 100 -1.55 -17.91 13.69
CA SER A 100 -2.63 -17.96 12.70
C SER A 100 -3.93 -17.41 13.30
N ALA A 101 -4.71 -16.71 12.49
CA ALA A 101 -6.10 -16.42 12.83
C ALA A 101 -6.98 -17.60 12.43
N THR A 102 -8.03 -17.86 13.21
CA THR A 102 -8.99 -18.92 12.90
C THR A 102 -10.36 -18.33 12.69
N ILE A 103 -11.03 -18.76 11.64
CA ILE A 103 -12.38 -18.32 11.30
C ILE A 103 -13.18 -19.51 10.80
N PHE A 104 -14.23 -19.91 11.51
CA PHE A 104 -15.05 -21.09 11.19
C PHE A 104 -14.24 -22.34 10.79
N GLY A 105 -13.09 -22.59 11.44
CA GLY A 105 -12.22 -23.75 11.14
C GLY A 105 -11.23 -23.55 9.97
N ARG A 106 -11.25 -22.39 9.31
CA ARG A 106 -10.22 -21.95 8.36
C ARG A 106 -9.04 -21.38 9.13
N ALA A 107 -7.83 -21.61 8.64
CA ALA A 107 -6.62 -21.02 9.20
C ALA A 107 -6.09 -19.96 8.24
N VAL A 108 -6.01 -18.71 8.71
CA VAL A 108 -5.40 -17.59 7.98
C VAL A 108 -3.99 -17.38 8.52
N ARG A 109 -2.99 -17.35 7.64
CA ARG A 109 -1.57 -17.26 8.01
C ARG A 109 -0.88 -16.10 7.31
N LEU A 110 0.01 -15.45 8.05
CA LEU A 110 0.94 -14.46 7.54
C LEU A 110 2.30 -15.12 7.36
N HIS A 111 2.86 -14.98 6.16
CA HIS A 111 4.12 -15.57 5.79
C HIS A 111 5.10 -14.51 5.30
N PHE A 112 6.40 -14.75 5.54
CA PHE A 112 7.49 -13.99 4.93
C PHE A 112 8.56 -14.90 4.34
N ASP A 113 9.08 -14.50 3.19
CA ASP A 113 10.20 -15.18 2.54
C ASP A 113 11.54 -14.57 2.97
N ASP A 114 12.65 -15.17 2.55
CA ASP A 114 14.00 -14.72 2.89
C ASP A 114 14.34 -13.35 2.28
N ARG A 115 13.54 -12.86 1.33
CA ARG A 115 13.64 -11.50 0.76
C ARG A 115 12.86 -10.48 1.63
N GLY A 116 12.15 -10.93 2.65
CA GLY A 116 11.28 -10.09 3.47
C GLY A 116 10.02 -9.64 2.73
N MET A 117 9.60 -10.38 1.70
CA MET A 117 8.32 -10.19 1.03
C MET A 117 7.24 -10.97 1.78
N ALA A 118 6.07 -10.38 1.95
CA ALA A 118 4.96 -10.97 2.70
C ALA A 118 3.91 -11.59 1.77
N TRP A 119 3.26 -12.67 2.19
CA TRP A 119 2.00 -13.13 1.60
C TRP A 119 1.04 -13.65 2.67
N ALA A 120 -0.24 -13.68 2.33
CA ALA A 120 -1.26 -14.31 3.16
C ALA A 120 -1.69 -15.65 2.55
N SER A 121 -2.05 -16.61 3.39
CA SER A 121 -2.75 -17.81 2.98
C SER A 121 -4.02 -18.03 3.79
N ILE A 122 -4.95 -18.76 3.21
CA ILE A 122 -6.09 -19.38 3.89
C ILE A 122 -6.09 -20.87 3.59
N ASP A 123 -6.12 -21.69 4.62
CA ASP A 123 -6.16 -23.15 4.56
C ASP A 123 -7.48 -23.69 5.15
N SER A 124 -7.88 -24.89 4.72
CA SER A 124 -9.18 -25.49 5.04
C SER A 124 -10.37 -24.61 4.64
N GLY A 125 -10.20 -23.77 3.61
CA GLY A 125 -11.21 -22.89 3.06
C GLY A 125 -12.23 -23.61 2.18
N GLY A 126 -13.36 -22.95 1.98
CA GLY A 126 -14.37 -23.32 0.98
C GLY A 126 -14.34 -22.39 -0.23
N PRO A 127 -14.95 -22.78 -1.37
CA PRO A 127 -15.05 -21.93 -2.56
C PRO A 127 -15.64 -20.56 -2.23
N GLY A 128 -14.94 -19.50 -2.63
CA GLY A 128 -15.36 -18.11 -2.39
C GLY A 128 -14.84 -17.52 -1.07
N ASP A 129 -14.28 -18.30 -0.15
CA ASP A 129 -13.52 -17.76 0.98
C ASP A 129 -12.35 -16.93 0.44
N GLU A 130 -11.94 -15.85 1.11
CA GLU A 130 -10.92 -14.93 0.61
C GLU A 130 -9.75 -14.81 1.57
N THR A 131 -8.57 -14.47 1.05
CA THR A 131 -7.42 -14.03 1.85
C THR A 131 -6.72 -12.83 1.22
N TRP A 132 -6.20 -11.94 2.06
CA TRP A 132 -5.48 -10.73 1.65
C TRP A 132 -4.46 -10.30 2.72
N LEU A 133 -3.61 -9.33 2.37
CA LEU A 133 -2.77 -8.62 3.32
C LEU A 133 -3.33 -7.23 3.61
N ASP A 134 -3.34 -6.84 4.88
CA ASP A 134 -3.38 -5.43 5.26
C ASP A 134 -1.95 -4.95 5.53
N LEU A 135 -1.61 -3.75 5.06
CA LEU A 135 -0.32 -3.09 5.21
C LEU A 135 -0.51 -1.73 5.89
N SER A 136 0.30 -1.50 6.92
CA SER A 136 0.34 -0.26 7.70
C SER A 136 1.76 0.30 7.73
N TRP A 137 1.85 1.63 7.70
CA TRP A 137 3.10 2.38 7.79
C TRP A 137 3.33 2.98 9.18
N ASP A 138 2.31 3.00 10.03
CA ASP A 138 2.30 3.59 11.38
C ASP A 138 2.11 2.52 12.48
N ALA A 139 2.71 1.36 12.25
CA ALA A 139 2.71 0.21 13.17
C ALA A 139 1.33 -0.35 13.52
N GLY A 140 0.39 -0.31 12.56
CA GLY A 140 -0.94 -0.87 12.68
C GLY A 140 -1.97 0.08 13.29
N THR A 141 -1.63 1.35 13.50
CA THR A 141 -2.58 2.38 13.99
C THR A 141 -3.62 2.68 12.91
N THR A 142 -3.18 2.79 11.66
CA THR A 142 -4.02 2.96 10.48
C THR A 142 -3.47 2.11 9.32
N TRP A 143 -4.33 1.71 8.38
CA TRP A 143 -3.93 0.96 7.17
C TRP A 143 -4.76 1.31 5.92
N PRO A 144 -5.16 2.57 5.72
CA PRO A 144 -6.11 2.89 4.66
C PRO A 144 -5.48 2.80 3.25
N ASP A 145 -4.15 2.89 3.13
CA ASP A 145 -3.39 2.79 1.87
C ASP A 145 -2.92 1.36 1.54
N GLY A 146 -3.30 0.38 2.36
CA GLY A 146 -2.77 -0.98 2.32
C GLY A 146 -3.76 -2.05 2.73
N SER A 147 -5.06 -1.75 2.84
CA SER A 147 -6.09 -2.75 3.06
C SER A 147 -6.27 -3.62 1.83
N SER A 148 -6.47 -4.94 2.02
CA SER A 148 -6.87 -5.85 0.94
C SER A 148 -5.86 -6.08 -0.20
N LEU A 149 -4.56 -5.95 0.07
CA LEU A 149 -3.51 -6.26 -0.91
C LEU A 149 -3.57 -7.73 -1.34
N GLY A 150 -3.59 -7.93 -2.66
CA GLY A 150 -3.54 -9.26 -3.26
C GLY A 150 -4.74 -10.14 -2.95
N ARG A 151 -5.89 -9.55 -2.59
CA ARG A 151 -7.12 -10.30 -2.27
C ARG A 151 -7.37 -11.40 -3.30
N THR A 152 -7.41 -12.63 -2.81
CA THR A 152 -7.52 -13.84 -3.62
C THR A 152 -8.60 -14.73 -3.03
N SER A 153 -9.53 -15.19 -3.86
CA SER A 153 -10.57 -16.13 -3.45
C SER A 153 -10.12 -17.58 -3.64
N VAL A 154 -10.56 -18.47 -2.75
CA VAL A 154 -10.41 -19.93 -2.89
C VAL A 154 -11.21 -20.39 -4.12
N PRO A 155 -10.55 -20.96 -5.15
CA PRO A 155 -11.24 -21.44 -6.35
C PRO A 155 -12.19 -22.61 -6.04
N ALA A 156 -13.17 -22.83 -6.92
CA ALA A 156 -14.03 -24.00 -6.85
C ALA A 156 -13.20 -25.30 -6.90
N GLY A 157 -13.44 -26.21 -5.97
CA GLY A 157 -12.73 -27.49 -5.85
C GLY A 157 -11.37 -27.42 -5.14
N ALA A 158 -10.91 -26.23 -4.74
CA ALA A 158 -9.74 -26.05 -3.89
C ALA A 158 -10.14 -25.89 -2.41
N THR A 159 -9.19 -26.12 -1.52
CA THR A 159 -9.35 -25.94 -0.05
C THR A 159 -8.38 -24.91 0.52
N ALA A 160 -7.60 -24.26 -0.34
CA ALA A 160 -6.63 -23.26 0.06
C ALA A 160 -6.44 -22.22 -1.05
N ALA A 161 -6.04 -21.03 -0.64
CA ALA A 161 -5.57 -19.98 -1.53
C ALA A 161 -4.46 -19.18 -0.83
N GLN A 162 -3.65 -18.51 -1.64
CA GLN A 162 -2.63 -17.60 -1.16
C GLN A 162 -2.54 -16.40 -2.07
N THR A 163 -2.15 -15.27 -1.52
CA THR A 163 -1.87 -14.06 -2.28
C THR A 163 -0.54 -14.20 -3.02
N ALA A 164 -0.31 -13.32 -4.00
CA ALA A 164 1.06 -12.99 -4.41
C ALA A 164 1.82 -12.32 -3.24
N THR A 165 3.11 -12.08 -3.41
CA THR A 165 3.91 -11.40 -2.40
C THR A 165 3.92 -9.89 -2.53
N PHE A 166 3.99 -9.19 -1.40
CA PHE A 166 4.01 -7.73 -1.31
C PHE A 166 5.13 -7.25 -0.39
N ALA A 167 5.74 -6.12 -0.73
CA ALA A 167 6.81 -5.52 0.06
C ALA A 167 6.23 -4.71 1.22
N ALA A 168 6.68 -4.99 2.45
CA ALA A 168 6.35 -4.16 3.63
C ALA A 168 7.30 -2.96 3.80
N GLN A 169 8.10 -2.65 2.78
CA GLN A 169 9.00 -1.49 2.73
C GLN A 169 8.95 -0.87 1.34
N ASP A 170 9.14 0.44 1.27
CA ASP A 170 9.34 1.16 0.02
C ASP A 170 10.60 2.02 0.11
N PRO A 171 11.75 1.46 -0.32
CA PRO A 171 13.01 2.17 -0.32
C PRO A 171 13.00 3.43 -1.20
N ARG A 172 12.23 3.43 -2.30
CA ARG A 172 12.15 4.58 -3.22
C ARG A 172 11.35 5.72 -2.62
N GLY A 173 10.27 5.37 -1.91
CA GLY A 173 9.44 6.28 -1.14
C GLY A 173 10.03 6.67 0.21
N ARG A 174 11.18 6.09 0.60
CA ARG A 174 11.82 6.24 1.93
C ARG A 174 10.89 5.83 3.08
N LEU A 175 10.01 4.86 2.83
CA LEU A 175 9.13 4.29 3.83
C LEU A 175 9.71 2.95 4.28
N ASN A 176 10.31 2.93 5.46
CA ASN A 176 10.77 1.73 6.13
C ASN A 176 9.84 1.43 7.32
N GLY A 177 9.94 0.25 7.91
CA GLY A 177 9.17 -0.09 9.11
C GLY A 177 7.71 -0.43 8.90
N GLY A 178 7.29 -0.74 7.66
CA GLY A 178 5.93 -1.17 7.40
C GLY A 178 5.61 -2.49 8.11
N THR A 179 4.42 -2.56 8.71
CA THR A 179 3.88 -3.76 9.33
C THR A 179 2.76 -4.32 8.47
N VAL A 180 2.70 -5.64 8.35
CA VAL A 180 1.63 -6.35 7.65
C VAL A 180 0.89 -7.30 8.56
N ARG A 181 -0.37 -7.59 8.24
CA ARG A 181 -1.13 -8.71 8.79
C ARG A 181 -1.84 -9.43 7.66
N ALA A 182 -1.99 -10.74 7.79
CA ALA A 182 -2.87 -11.52 6.95
C ALA A 182 -4.29 -11.49 7.49
N CYS A 183 -5.25 -11.35 6.59
CA CYS A 183 -6.67 -11.42 6.87
C CYS A 183 -7.34 -12.42 5.92
N GLY A 184 -8.49 -12.94 6.34
CA GLY A 184 -9.32 -13.76 5.49
C GLY A 184 -10.79 -13.63 5.84
N ARG A 185 -11.62 -13.95 4.85
CA ARG A 185 -13.08 -13.90 4.91
C ARG A 185 -13.65 -15.29 4.69
N GLU A 186 -14.56 -15.69 5.57
CA GLU A 186 -15.40 -16.85 5.32
C GLU A 186 -16.67 -16.41 4.56
N SER A 187 -16.91 -17.07 3.43
CA SER A 187 -17.88 -16.59 2.44
C SER A 187 -19.34 -16.85 2.80
N ALA A 188 -19.65 -17.90 3.58
CA ALA A 188 -21.02 -18.25 3.91
C ALA A 188 -21.63 -17.32 4.97
N HIS A 189 -20.81 -16.87 5.92
CA HIS A 189 -21.19 -16.02 7.05
C HIS A 189 -20.73 -14.57 6.87
N GLN A 190 -19.87 -14.29 5.87
CA GLN A 190 -19.30 -12.96 5.59
C GLN A 190 -18.55 -12.38 6.80
N GLU A 191 -17.89 -13.25 7.54
CA GLU A 191 -17.09 -12.88 8.70
C GLU A 191 -15.62 -12.82 8.32
N ASP A 192 -14.88 -11.90 8.94
CA ASP A 192 -13.47 -11.67 8.68
C ASP A 192 -12.64 -11.93 9.94
N ALA A 193 -11.46 -12.52 9.79
CA ALA A 193 -10.48 -12.66 10.85
C ALA A 193 -9.08 -12.31 10.35
N CYS A 194 -8.28 -11.68 11.23
CA CYS A 194 -6.93 -11.25 10.92
C CYS A 194 -5.93 -11.71 11.97
N THR A 195 -4.72 -12.00 11.50
CA THR A 195 -3.54 -12.21 12.34
C THR A 195 -3.13 -10.91 13.05
N GLY A 196 -2.21 -11.03 14.02
CA GLY A 196 -1.51 -9.86 14.57
C GLY A 196 -0.62 -9.19 13.52
N TRP A 197 -0.27 -7.93 13.75
CA TRP A 197 0.68 -7.20 12.91
C TRP A 197 2.12 -7.70 13.11
N ALA A 198 2.88 -7.83 12.02
CA ALA A 198 4.29 -8.19 12.06
C ALA A 198 5.11 -7.41 11.04
N ARG A 199 6.42 -7.26 11.31
CA ARG A 199 7.39 -6.72 10.34
C ARG A 199 8.19 -7.87 9.71
N PRO A 200 8.46 -7.83 8.39
CA PRO A 200 9.43 -8.72 7.79
C PRO A 200 10.82 -8.42 8.35
N ALA A 201 11.43 -9.39 9.01
CA ALA A 201 12.80 -9.30 9.47
C ALA A 201 13.60 -10.52 9.02
N ARG A 202 14.59 -10.29 8.15
CA ARG A 202 15.50 -11.35 7.69
C ARG A 202 16.47 -11.81 8.79
N SER A 203 16.71 -10.94 9.77
CA SER A 203 17.53 -11.19 10.94
C SER A 203 17.19 -10.17 12.03
N ARG A 204 17.65 -10.41 13.27
CA ARG A 204 17.51 -9.43 14.36
C ARG A 204 18.17 -8.08 14.01
N VAL A 205 19.36 -8.11 13.40
CA VAL A 205 20.05 -6.89 12.96
C VAL A 205 19.24 -6.14 11.91
N ALA A 206 18.63 -6.84 10.95
CA ALA A 206 17.77 -6.19 9.95
C ALA A 206 16.52 -5.56 10.59
N ALA A 207 15.94 -6.21 11.61
CA ALA A 207 14.83 -5.65 12.39
C ALA A 207 15.24 -4.37 13.12
N ASP A 208 16.41 -4.37 13.76
CA ASP A 208 16.92 -3.20 14.50
C ASP A 208 17.22 -2.02 13.55
N VAL A 209 17.79 -2.30 12.38
CA VAL A 209 18.05 -1.28 11.34
C VAL A 209 16.74 -0.72 10.80
N ASP A 210 15.75 -1.57 10.56
CA ASP A 210 14.42 -1.14 10.07
C ASP A 210 13.67 -0.32 11.12
N ALA A 211 13.73 -0.71 12.40
CA ALA A 211 13.18 0.06 13.52
C ALA A 211 13.89 1.41 13.67
N LEU A 212 15.22 1.43 13.56
CA LEU A 212 15.99 2.67 13.60
C LEU A 212 15.62 3.58 12.43
N ALA A 213 15.55 3.05 11.21
CA ALA A 213 15.18 3.79 10.01
C ALA A 213 13.75 4.34 10.08
N TRP A 214 12.82 3.60 10.69
CA TRP A 214 11.48 4.10 10.99
C TRP A 214 11.53 5.28 11.98
N SER A 215 12.35 5.20 13.02
CA SER A 215 12.50 6.30 14.00
C SER A 215 13.29 7.51 13.50
N GLN A 216 13.76 7.55 12.25
CA GLN A 216 14.58 8.66 11.73
C GLN A 216 13.73 9.78 11.12
N ASP A 217 13.99 11.02 11.54
CA ASP A 217 13.53 12.22 10.84
C ASP A 217 14.43 12.46 9.62
N THR A 218 13.93 12.02 8.46
CA THR A 218 14.62 12.12 7.17
C THR A 218 14.80 13.57 6.68
N TYR A 219 14.13 14.58 7.26
CA TYR A 219 14.34 15.99 6.92
C TYR A 219 15.44 16.66 7.76
N ARG A 220 15.73 16.15 8.96
CA ARG A 220 16.67 16.78 9.90
C ARG A 220 17.95 15.98 10.15
N GLY A 221 18.07 14.78 9.60
CA GLY A 221 19.26 13.93 9.76
C GLY A 221 19.45 13.40 11.19
N GLY A 222 18.39 13.39 12.01
CA GLY A 222 18.40 12.92 13.40
C GLY A 222 17.23 11.99 13.70
N CYS A 223 17.24 11.32 14.85
CA CYS A 223 16.11 10.48 15.27
C CYS A 223 14.89 11.35 15.63
N ALA A 224 13.73 11.02 15.07
CA ALA A 224 12.44 11.53 15.50
C ALA A 224 12.18 11.01 16.91
N GLY A 225 12.49 11.82 17.92
CA GLY A 225 12.33 11.44 19.31
C GLY A 225 10.87 11.14 19.65
N ARG A 226 10.56 9.85 19.84
CA ARG A 226 9.55 9.37 20.77
C ARG A 226 9.85 7.92 21.17
N ILE A 227 10.63 7.79 22.23
CA ILE A 227 10.65 6.59 23.07
C ILE A 227 9.50 6.78 24.07
N VAL A 228 8.45 5.97 23.97
CA VAL A 228 7.63 5.54 25.10
C VAL A 228 7.28 4.08 24.88
#